data_AF-A0A9E2Q0P5-F1
#
_entry.id   AF-A0A9E2Q0P5-F1
#
_cell.length_a   1.000
_cell.length_b   1.000
_cell.length_c   1.000
_cell.angle_alpha   90.00
_cell.angle_beta   90.00
_cell.angle_gamma   90.00
#
_symmetry.space_group_name_H-M   'P 1'
#
loop_
_entity.id
_entity.type
_entity.pdbx_description
1 polymer ?
#
loop_
_entity_poly.entity_id
_entity_poly.type
_entity_poly.pdbx_seq_one_letter_code
_entity_poly.pdbx_strand_id
1 'polypeptide(L)'
;MFGIKKFLSMRQKSGDSNLEQAISIDDICRTVTGKSVNFKTILRAYYEVSDIIDNMEHTYLENRGFDISLIESNCKNISSNMYKIVENLNYLSDNRYEKLIDLLENLLANMNNELAKLSDTFDETVKTESENEGVDKTSSSSIILANLLKYNTRLNLNANSHNYTLKECQTIRDISCFAYEMSSREFFDCRKKEAFCPEKIAKRLVIDIPMQWWVVDLDGGFKKGVEGDVVRLEDIRSAPMLTLWEGITAVPWKSPPIDTKGFLSVVFSATMDRSLVPGMRPRYAVRNYFIISRSFCHLSSRFGFHFSTVEASFGQKSEDNYLCFSFNGGGADHVRKARRADLIKIILEKFDFWVEVKDDLVFAWLEGHKENYLEDRLKILGHLVMHTRQLDMVLSSNARVNWYVEETLKQISSFVNIP
;
A
#
# COMPACT_ATOMS: atom_id res chain seq x y z
N MET A 1 0.63 29.24 -11.63
CA MET A 1 -0.79 29.51 -11.29
C MET A 1 -1.77 29.45 -12.48
N PHE A 2 -1.53 28.66 -13.55
CA PHE A 2 -2.41 28.64 -14.76
C PHE A 2 -2.94 27.26 -15.21
N GLY A 3 -2.74 26.19 -14.42
CA GLY A 3 -3.22 24.83 -14.77
C GLY A 3 -4.47 24.35 -14.02
N ILE A 4 -4.80 24.97 -12.88
CA ILE A 4 -5.70 24.39 -11.87
C ILE A 4 -7.19 24.47 -12.26
N LYS A 5 -7.63 25.55 -12.92
CA LYS A 5 -9.06 25.72 -13.26
C LYS A 5 -9.54 24.90 -14.46
N LYS A 6 -8.64 24.49 -15.37
CA LYS A 6 -9.06 23.80 -16.60
C LYS A 6 -9.39 22.32 -16.36
N PHE A 7 -8.71 21.69 -15.40
CA PHE A 7 -8.91 20.27 -15.05
C PHE A 7 -10.20 20.03 -14.23
N LEU A 8 -10.56 20.97 -13.35
CA LEU A 8 -11.77 20.90 -12.52
C LEU A 8 -13.08 21.09 -13.32
N SER A 9 -13.04 21.82 -14.44
CA SER A 9 -14.24 22.11 -15.25
C SER A 9 -14.79 20.92 -16.04
N MET A 10 -13.99 19.87 -16.26
CA MET A 10 -14.44 18.69 -17.05
C MET A 10 -15.31 17.71 -16.26
N ARG A 11 -15.36 17.80 -14.92
CA ARG A 11 -16.08 16.83 -14.07
C ARG A 11 -17.44 17.31 -13.57
N GLN A 12 -17.80 18.58 -13.77
CA GLN A 12 -19.04 19.19 -13.26
C GLN A 12 -20.28 19.05 -14.17
N LYS A 13 -20.21 18.29 -15.28
CA LYS A 13 -21.36 18.03 -16.15
C LYS A 13 -21.73 16.56 -16.20
N SER A 14 -22.25 16.02 -15.10
CA SER A 14 -23.14 14.85 -15.13
C SER A 14 -23.84 14.69 -13.78
N GLY A 15 -24.76 15.62 -13.49
CA GLY A 15 -25.80 15.40 -12.49
C GLY A 15 -27.06 15.00 -13.22
N ASP A 16 -27.41 13.71 -13.20
CA ASP A 16 -28.79 13.26 -13.19
C ASP A 16 -28.89 11.83 -12.68
N SER A 17 -29.92 11.61 -11.86
CA SER A 17 -30.21 10.42 -11.08
C SER A 17 -30.82 9.30 -11.92
N ASN A 18 -30.58 8.05 -11.47
CA ASN A 18 -30.93 6.76 -12.07
C ASN A 18 -30.05 6.28 -13.23
N LEU A 19 -28.94 5.62 -12.92
CA LEU A 19 -28.37 4.58 -13.76
C LEU A 19 -27.58 3.57 -12.89
N GLU A 20 -27.94 2.29 -12.94
CA GLU A 20 -26.93 1.22 -12.89
C GLU A 20 -25.98 1.46 -14.07
N GLN A 21 -25.04 2.39 -13.91
CA GLN A 21 -24.04 2.68 -14.93
C GLN A 21 -23.14 1.44 -15.03
N ALA A 22 -23.16 0.80 -16.19
CA ALA A 22 -22.19 -0.23 -16.52
C ALA A 22 -20.79 0.40 -16.43
N ILE A 23 -20.07 0.06 -15.36
CA ILE A 23 -18.69 0.52 -15.14
C ILE A 23 -17.84 -0.05 -16.28
N SER A 24 -17.10 0.82 -16.97
CA SER A 24 -16.25 0.44 -18.09
C SER A 24 -15.06 -0.38 -17.62
N ILE A 25 -14.52 -1.28 -18.45
CA ILE A 25 -13.24 -1.98 -18.23
C ILE A 25 -12.13 -0.97 -17.87
N ASP A 26 -12.15 0.22 -18.51
CA ASP A 26 -11.19 1.30 -18.22
C ASP A 26 -11.25 1.81 -16.78
N ASP A 27 -12.45 1.86 -16.18
CA ASP A 27 -12.63 2.29 -14.80
C ASP A 27 -12.12 1.23 -13.81
N ILE A 28 -12.24 -0.05 -14.17
CA ILE A 28 -11.67 -1.18 -13.43
C ILE A 28 -10.14 -1.05 -13.42
N CYS A 29 -9.56 -0.88 -14.62
CA CYS A 29 -8.12 -0.70 -14.79
C CYS A 29 -7.59 0.42 -13.90
N ARG A 30 -8.19 1.62 -13.97
CA ARG A 30 -7.78 2.79 -13.17
C ARG A 30 -7.92 2.57 -11.65
N THR A 31 -8.97 1.86 -11.23
CA THR A 31 -9.25 1.63 -9.82
C THR A 31 -8.29 0.61 -9.21
N VAL A 32 -7.92 -0.42 -9.97
CA VAL A 32 -7.06 -1.50 -9.49
C VAL A 32 -5.59 -1.05 -9.51
N THR A 33 -5.04 -0.70 -10.69
CA THR A 33 -3.62 -0.32 -10.81
C THR A 33 -3.30 0.99 -10.11
N GLY A 34 -4.23 1.95 -10.14
CA GLY A 34 -4.00 3.28 -9.59
C GLY A 34 -3.78 3.25 -8.08
N LYS A 35 -4.48 2.38 -7.33
CA LYS A 35 -4.42 2.42 -5.87
C LYS A 35 -3.04 2.10 -5.33
N SER A 36 -2.42 1.01 -5.79
CA SER A 36 -1.15 0.53 -5.22
C SER A 36 -0.01 1.49 -5.53
N VAL A 37 0.00 2.05 -6.74
CA VAL A 37 0.95 3.09 -7.17
C VAL A 37 0.78 4.37 -6.35
N ASN A 38 -0.45 4.85 -6.16
CA ASN A 38 -0.71 6.06 -5.38
C ASN A 38 -0.34 5.86 -3.90
N PHE A 39 -0.72 4.73 -3.31
CA PHE A 39 -0.36 4.42 -1.92
C PHE A 39 1.16 4.36 -1.74
N LYS A 40 1.87 3.65 -2.60
CA LYS A 40 3.33 3.63 -2.57
C LYS A 40 3.97 5.03 -2.71
N THR A 41 3.40 5.87 -3.58
CA THR A 41 3.88 7.24 -3.76
C THR A 41 3.75 8.04 -2.47
N ILE A 42 2.64 7.88 -1.75
CA ILE A 42 2.44 8.48 -0.42
C ILE A 42 3.49 7.98 0.57
N LEU A 43 3.76 6.67 0.61
CA LEU A 43 4.74 6.08 1.52
C LEU A 43 6.14 6.67 1.31
N ARG A 44 6.63 6.69 0.06
CA ARG A 44 7.95 7.26 -0.27
C ARG A 44 8.05 8.72 0.12
N ALA A 45 7.06 9.51 -0.31
CA ALA A 45 7.04 10.93 -0.01
C ALA A 45 6.94 11.20 1.50
N TYR A 46 6.19 10.37 2.25
CA TYR A 46 6.10 10.46 3.71
C TYR A 46 7.45 10.22 4.38
N TYR A 47 8.15 9.14 4.03
CA TYR A 47 9.46 8.84 4.60
C TYR A 47 10.52 9.87 4.23
N GLU A 48 10.52 10.38 3.00
CA GLU A 48 11.40 11.48 2.59
C GLU A 48 11.13 12.74 3.42
N VAL A 49 9.85 13.12 3.63
CA VAL A 49 9.50 14.26 4.48
C VAL A 49 9.93 14.03 5.93
N SER A 50 9.68 12.85 6.49
CA SER A 50 10.09 12.53 7.87
C SER A 50 11.60 12.65 8.03
N ASP A 51 12.37 12.03 7.15
CA ASP A 51 13.84 12.03 7.19
C ASP A 51 14.41 13.44 7.08
N ILE A 52 13.89 14.28 6.18
CA ILE A 52 14.30 15.68 6.07
C ILE A 52 14.04 16.42 7.38
N ILE A 53 12.84 16.27 7.96
CA ILE A 53 12.48 16.97 9.21
C ILE A 53 13.33 16.46 10.38
N ASP A 54 13.56 15.16 10.49
CA ASP A 54 14.39 14.54 11.53
C ASP A 54 15.85 15.05 11.43
N ASN A 55 16.39 15.12 10.22
CA ASN A 55 17.74 15.67 9.97
C ASN A 55 17.84 17.16 10.30
N MET A 56 16.83 17.96 9.99
CA MET A 56 16.77 19.38 10.35
C MET A 56 16.71 19.58 11.88
N GLU A 57 15.91 18.76 12.58
CA GLU A 57 15.79 18.80 14.04
C GLU A 57 17.11 18.41 14.71
N HIS A 58 17.74 17.33 14.26
CA HIS A 58 19.03 16.87 14.75
C HIS A 58 20.14 17.91 14.54
N THR A 59 20.19 18.55 13.36
CA THR A 59 21.14 19.62 13.03
C THR A 59 21.01 20.80 13.98
N TYR A 60 19.77 21.20 14.30
CA TYR A 60 19.49 22.28 15.25
C TYR A 60 19.88 21.91 16.69
N LEU A 61 19.54 20.69 17.14
CA LEU A 61 19.82 20.24 18.51
C LEU A 61 21.33 20.12 18.78
N GLU A 62 22.08 19.54 17.84
CA GLU A 62 23.53 19.33 17.95
C GLU A 62 24.36 20.58 17.66
N ASN A 63 23.73 21.70 17.30
CA ASN A 63 24.40 22.96 17.06
C ASN A 63 25.46 22.89 15.94
N ARG A 64 25.21 22.04 14.93
CA ARG A 64 26.08 21.90 13.75
C ARG A 64 25.88 23.08 12.80
N GLY A 65 26.98 23.56 12.22
CA GLY A 65 26.92 24.50 11.10
C GLY A 65 26.04 23.95 9.99
N PHE A 66 25.19 24.79 9.41
CA PHE A 66 24.30 24.39 8.32
C PHE A 66 24.39 25.37 7.16
N ASP A 67 24.28 24.82 5.96
CA ASP A 67 24.24 25.58 4.72
C ASP A 67 22.79 26.04 4.46
N ILE A 68 22.61 27.33 4.21
CA ILE A 68 21.30 27.91 3.86
C ILE A 68 20.76 27.29 2.57
N SER A 69 21.63 26.99 1.61
CA SER A 69 21.23 26.34 0.36
C SER A 69 20.63 24.95 0.61
N LEU A 70 21.15 24.23 1.63
CA LEU A 70 20.60 22.95 2.07
C LEU A 70 19.23 23.13 2.74
N ILE A 71 19.06 24.15 3.58
CA ILE A 71 17.74 24.46 4.19
C ILE A 71 16.72 24.79 3.11
N GLU A 72 17.07 25.63 2.13
CA GLU A 72 16.17 25.95 1.02
C GLU A 72 15.79 24.71 0.22
N SER A 73 16.77 23.86 -0.08
CA SER A 73 16.55 22.58 -0.77
C SER A 73 15.60 21.68 0.02
N ASN A 74 15.81 21.56 1.34
CA ASN A 74 14.96 20.79 2.24
C ASN A 74 13.52 21.31 2.26
N CYS A 75 13.32 22.62 2.38
CA CYS A 75 11.98 23.23 2.34
C CYS A 75 11.28 23.02 0.99
N LYS A 76 12.01 23.11 -0.13
CA LYS A 76 11.48 22.80 -1.48
C LYS A 76 11.08 21.33 -1.61
N ASN A 77 11.91 20.41 -1.11
CA ASN A 77 11.63 18.98 -1.13
C ASN A 77 10.42 18.62 -0.25
N ILE A 78 10.34 19.18 0.97
CA ILE A 78 9.17 19.06 1.83
C ILE A 78 7.90 19.52 1.09
N SER A 79 7.92 20.71 0.50
CA SER A 79 6.78 21.25 -0.24
C SER A 79 6.35 20.31 -1.37
N SER A 80 7.30 19.87 -2.21
CA SER A 80 7.00 18.97 -3.33
C SER A 80 6.41 17.64 -2.86
N ASN A 81 6.97 17.03 -1.81
CA ASN A 81 6.52 15.73 -1.33
C ASN A 81 5.18 15.83 -0.59
N MET A 82 4.91 16.93 0.11
CA MET A 82 3.60 17.16 0.73
C MET A 82 2.48 17.27 -0.29
N TYR A 83 2.71 17.93 -1.44
CA TYR A 83 1.74 17.92 -2.54
C TYR A 83 1.49 16.51 -3.06
N LYS A 84 2.55 15.72 -3.30
CA LYS A 84 2.40 14.31 -3.70
C LYS A 84 1.54 13.54 -2.70
N ILE A 85 1.81 13.66 -1.40
CA ILE A 85 1.05 12.97 -0.33
C ILE A 85 -0.43 13.32 -0.40
N VAL A 86 -0.79 14.61 -0.41
CA VAL A 86 -2.19 15.05 -0.34
C VAL A 86 -2.95 14.76 -1.63
N GLU A 87 -2.32 14.91 -2.80
CA GLU A 87 -2.94 14.62 -4.09
C GLU A 87 -3.22 13.12 -4.25
N ASN A 88 -2.25 12.27 -3.94
CA ASN A 88 -2.41 10.81 -4.05
C ASN A 88 -3.43 10.30 -3.01
N LEU A 89 -3.50 10.88 -1.81
CA LEU A 89 -4.55 10.54 -0.83
C LEU A 89 -5.94 10.90 -1.38
N ASN A 90 -6.09 12.06 -2.00
CA ASN A 90 -7.36 12.45 -2.63
C ASN A 90 -7.73 11.54 -3.80
N TYR A 91 -6.76 11.07 -4.58
CA TYR A 91 -6.99 10.04 -5.58
C TYR A 91 -7.53 8.74 -4.97
N LEU A 92 -6.90 8.23 -3.91
CA LEU A 92 -7.30 6.98 -3.24
C LEU A 92 -8.70 7.06 -2.62
N SER A 93 -9.06 8.24 -2.11
CA SER A 93 -10.24 8.48 -1.29
C SER A 93 -11.42 9.09 -2.06
N ASP A 94 -11.33 9.25 -3.38
CA ASP A 94 -12.34 9.96 -4.19
C ASP A 94 -12.59 11.40 -3.68
N ASN A 95 -11.50 12.14 -3.43
CA ASN A 95 -11.46 13.54 -2.96
C ASN A 95 -12.08 13.79 -1.57
N ARG A 96 -12.20 12.77 -0.70
CA ARG A 96 -12.74 12.97 0.66
C ARG A 96 -11.88 13.90 1.54
N TYR A 97 -10.62 14.13 1.18
CA TYR A 97 -9.68 14.91 1.96
C TYR A 97 -9.24 16.20 1.24
N GLU A 98 -10.07 16.76 0.35
CA GLU A 98 -9.72 17.95 -0.43
C GLU A 98 -9.36 19.15 0.45
N LYS A 99 -10.01 19.28 1.62
CA LYS A 99 -9.73 20.32 2.62
C LYS A 99 -8.31 20.27 3.21
N LEU A 100 -7.58 19.16 3.07
CA LEU A 100 -6.15 19.12 3.45
C LEU A 100 -5.30 20.04 2.60
N ILE A 101 -5.72 20.31 1.35
CA ILE A 101 -4.98 21.19 0.43
C ILE A 101 -4.94 22.60 1.01
N ASP A 102 -6.07 23.15 1.43
CA ASP A 102 -6.14 24.49 2.02
C ASP A 102 -5.26 24.61 3.28
N LEU A 103 -5.28 23.59 4.14
CA LEU A 103 -4.46 23.57 5.34
C LEU A 103 -2.96 23.49 4.99
N LEU A 104 -2.60 22.63 4.05
CA LEU A 104 -1.23 22.46 3.59
C LEU A 104 -0.70 23.76 2.97
N GLU A 105 -1.47 24.41 2.10
CA GLU A 105 -1.09 25.65 1.44
C GLU A 105 -0.81 26.77 2.46
N ASN A 106 -1.64 26.87 3.51
CA ASN A 106 -1.41 27.83 4.59
C ASN A 106 -0.09 27.55 5.35
N LEU A 107 0.20 26.28 5.68
CA LEU A 107 1.45 25.93 6.38
C LEU A 107 2.68 26.11 5.49
N LEU A 108 2.62 25.72 4.22
CA LEU A 108 3.71 25.93 3.27
C LEU A 108 3.97 27.41 3.01
N ALA A 109 2.91 28.24 2.95
CA ALA A 109 3.06 29.69 2.82
C ALA A 109 3.79 30.28 4.04
N ASN A 110 3.43 29.87 5.26
CA ASN A 110 4.11 30.31 6.48
C ASN A 110 5.58 29.87 6.51
N MET A 111 5.86 28.63 6.13
CA MET A 111 7.23 28.11 6.04
C MET A 111 8.07 28.90 5.02
N ASN A 112 7.52 29.16 3.83
CA ASN A 112 8.21 29.93 2.79
C ASN A 112 8.44 31.40 3.19
N ASN A 113 7.50 32.00 3.93
CA ASN A 113 7.67 33.35 4.46
C ASN A 113 8.80 33.43 5.51
N GLU A 114 8.98 32.40 6.34
CA GLU A 114 10.15 32.32 7.24
C GLU A 114 11.45 32.08 6.47
N LEU A 115 11.42 31.23 5.43
CA LEU A 115 12.59 30.96 4.59
C LEU A 115 13.07 32.24 3.85
N ALA A 116 12.15 33.09 3.39
CA ALA A 116 12.50 34.36 2.75
C ALA A 116 13.27 35.31 3.70
N LYS A 117 12.97 35.28 5.01
CA LYS A 117 13.74 36.06 6.01
C LYS A 117 15.19 35.57 6.11
N LEU A 118 15.42 34.28 5.89
CA LEU A 118 16.76 33.66 5.88
C LEU A 118 17.59 34.17 4.70
N SER A 119 17.01 34.21 3.50
CA SER A 119 17.70 34.73 2.31
C SER A 119 18.03 36.22 2.44
N ASP A 120 17.10 37.01 2.97
CA ASP A 120 17.28 38.45 3.15
C ASP A 120 18.40 38.76 4.16
N THR A 121 18.53 37.95 5.22
CA THR A 121 19.57 38.14 6.26
C THR A 121 20.95 37.69 5.78
N PHE A 122 21.03 36.71 4.88
CA PHE A 122 22.30 36.23 4.31
C PHE A 122 22.89 37.25 3.32
N ASP A 123 22.05 37.88 2.49
CA ASP A 123 22.50 38.95 1.57
C ASP A 123 23.07 40.18 2.31
N GLU A 124 22.63 40.45 3.55
CA GLU A 124 23.20 41.50 4.40
C GLU A 124 24.52 41.10 5.09
N THR A 125 24.69 39.82 5.47
CA THR A 125 25.86 39.34 6.23
C THR A 125 27.06 38.94 5.36
N VAL A 126 26.87 38.61 4.07
CA VAL A 126 27.97 38.36 3.12
C VAL A 126 28.89 39.59 2.92
N LYS A 127 28.50 40.77 3.42
CA LYS A 127 29.36 41.96 3.44
C LYS A 127 30.38 42.01 4.60
N THR A 128 30.35 41.10 5.57
CA THR A 128 31.30 41.11 6.71
C THR A 128 31.66 39.70 7.19
N GLU A 129 32.82 39.24 6.71
CA GLU A 129 33.85 38.38 7.34
C GLU A 129 33.59 36.90 7.76
N SER A 130 34.47 36.07 7.18
CA SER A 130 35.35 35.01 7.73
C SER A 130 34.83 33.80 8.49
N GLU A 131 35.35 32.66 8.05
CA GLU A 131 35.40 31.32 8.64
C GLU A 131 35.73 31.33 10.15
N ASN A 132 34.81 30.84 10.98
CA ASN A 132 35.15 30.13 12.22
C ASN A 132 34.02 29.21 12.71
N GLU A 133 34.45 28.07 13.22
CA GLU A 133 33.67 26.88 13.54
C GLU A 133 32.83 27.05 14.82
N GLY A 134 31.51 26.86 14.68
CA GLY A 134 30.54 26.76 15.78
C GLY A 134 29.31 27.63 15.57
N VAL A 135 28.10 27.03 15.61
CA VAL A 135 26.85 27.78 15.49
C VAL A 135 26.57 28.53 16.78
N ASP A 136 26.48 29.86 16.72
CA ASP A 136 25.88 30.64 17.80
C ASP A 136 24.35 30.45 17.76
N LYS A 137 23.75 29.94 18.84
CA LYS A 137 22.30 29.78 18.97
C LYS A 137 21.56 31.13 19.02
N THR A 138 22.28 32.24 19.14
CA THR A 138 21.76 33.60 19.02
C THR A 138 21.93 34.21 17.62
N SER A 139 22.58 33.51 16.68
CA SER A 139 22.65 33.94 15.29
C SER A 139 21.27 33.95 14.62
N SER A 140 21.06 34.90 13.70
CA SER A 140 19.81 35.03 12.94
C SER A 140 19.44 33.73 12.23
N SER A 141 20.42 32.99 11.70
CA SER A 141 20.23 31.70 11.05
C SER A 141 19.66 30.65 12.01
N SER A 142 20.21 30.53 13.23
CA SER A 142 19.73 29.60 14.26
C SER A 142 18.29 29.90 14.67
N ILE A 143 17.93 31.17 14.80
CA ILE A 143 16.58 31.62 15.15
C ILE A 143 15.59 31.23 14.05
N ILE A 144 15.97 31.39 12.78
CA ILE A 144 15.08 31.06 11.67
C ILE A 144 14.96 29.55 11.48
N LEU A 145 16.04 28.76 11.66
CA LEU A 145 15.93 27.30 11.71
C LEU A 145 14.99 26.85 12.84
N ALA A 146 15.08 27.46 14.03
CA ALA A 146 14.14 27.21 15.13
C ALA A 146 12.68 27.55 14.75
N ASN A 147 12.46 28.63 13.99
CA ASN A 147 11.14 28.99 13.49
C ASN A 147 10.62 28.01 12.43
N LEU A 148 11.46 27.60 11.48
CA LEU A 148 11.12 26.57 10.50
C LEU A 148 10.74 25.26 11.19
N LEU A 149 11.48 24.87 12.23
CA LEU A 149 11.13 23.72 13.04
C LEU A 149 9.76 23.87 13.71
N LYS A 150 9.26 25.06 14.07
CA LYS A 150 7.89 25.19 14.62
C LYS A 150 6.79 24.79 13.61
N TYR A 151 7.03 24.97 12.31
CA TYR A 151 6.08 24.60 11.25
C TYR A 151 6.24 23.15 10.79
N ASN A 152 7.44 22.59 10.97
CA ASN A 152 7.77 21.22 10.57
C ASN A 152 7.66 20.20 11.72
N THR A 153 7.90 20.64 12.95
CA THR A 153 7.97 19.83 14.17
C THR A 153 6.94 20.30 15.20
N ARG A 154 5.96 19.44 15.44
CA ARG A 154 5.37 19.19 16.75
C ARG A 154 5.10 17.69 16.81
N LEU A 155 5.41 17.06 17.94
CA LEU A 155 4.89 15.74 18.26
C LEU A 155 4.09 15.85 19.55
N ASN A 156 2.77 15.87 19.41
CA ASN A 156 1.86 15.45 20.47
C ASN A 156 1.13 14.18 19.98
N LEU A 157 1.89 13.24 19.42
CA LEU A 157 1.35 11.97 18.94
C LEU A 157 1.26 11.00 20.11
N ASN A 158 0.14 11.04 20.83
CA ASN A 158 -0.34 9.84 21.46
C ASN A 158 -0.65 8.84 20.33
N ALA A 159 0.25 7.88 20.10
CA ALA A 159 0.15 6.85 19.07
C ALA A 159 -1.08 5.90 19.22
N ASN A 160 -2.04 6.24 20.08
CA ASN A 160 -3.21 5.44 20.42
C ASN A 160 -4.55 6.21 20.37
N SER A 161 -4.59 7.48 19.99
CA SER A 161 -5.86 8.21 19.88
C SER A 161 -6.59 7.83 18.59
N HIS A 162 -7.57 6.93 18.70
CA HIS A 162 -8.36 6.38 17.59
C HIS A 162 -9.27 7.39 16.85
N ASN A 163 -9.10 8.71 17.05
CA ASN A 163 -9.95 9.76 16.49
C ASN A 163 -9.13 11.01 16.12
N TYR A 164 -8.22 10.90 15.17
CA TYR A 164 -7.55 12.08 14.60
C TYR A 164 -8.53 12.93 13.79
N THR A 165 -8.60 14.22 14.10
CA THR A 165 -9.38 15.17 13.30
C THR A 165 -8.47 16.13 12.55
N LEU A 166 -8.87 16.50 11.33
CA LEU A 166 -8.17 17.50 10.50
C LEU A 166 -7.89 18.83 11.23
N LYS A 167 -8.66 19.13 12.28
CA LYS A 167 -8.54 20.34 13.10
C LYS A 167 -7.33 20.33 14.04
N GLU A 168 -6.76 19.15 14.30
CA GLU A 168 -5.63 18.97 15.22
C GLU A 168 -4.28 19.00 14.49
N CYS A 169 -4.27 18.98 13.15
CA CYS A 169 -3.05 19.11 12.34
C CYS A 169 -2.54 20.55 12.39
N GLN A 170 -1.40 20.78 13.05
CA GLN A 170 -0.81 22.12 13.23
C GLN A 170 0.51 22.28 12.47
N THR A 171 1.14 21.18 12.08
CA THR A 171 2.46 21.15 11.44
C THR A 171 2.47 20.29 10.19
N ILE A 172 3.52 20.45 9.37
CA ILE A 172 3.75 19.60 8.20
C ILE A 172 3.84 18.12 8.58
N ARG A 173 4.50 17.80 9.70
CA ARG A 173 4.56 16.44 10.24
C ARG A 173 3.18 15.90 10.64
N ASP A 174 2.31 16.73 11.21
CA ASP A 174 0.94 16.29 11.54
C ASP A 174 0.14 15.94 10.28
N ILE A 175 0.23 16.77 9.23
CA ILE A 175 -0.44 16.51 7.97
C ILE A 175 0.13 15.25 7.32
N SER A 176 1.45 15.07 7.31
CA SER A 176 2.09 13.93 6.67
C SER A 176 1.71 12.62 7.37
N CYS A 177 1.74 12.59 8.72
CA CYS A 177 1.30 11.44 9.52
C CYS A 177 -0.20 11.15 9.34
N PHE A 178 -1.06 12.17 9.38
CA PHE A 178 -2.50 12.02 9.17
C PHE A 178 -2.79 11.46 7.78
N ALA A 179 -2.18 12.04 6.74
CA ALA A 179 -2.40 11.63 5.37
C ALA A 179 -1.89 10.21 5.11
N TYR A 180 -0.73 9.86 5.67
CA TYR A 180 -0.22 8.49 5.67
C TYR A 180 -1.22 7.52 6.32
N GLU A 181 -1.69 7.79 7.53
CA GLU A 181 -2.63 6.91 8.23
C GLU A 181 -3.96 6.76 7.49
N MET A 182 -4.51 7.87 6.99
CA MET A 182 -5.74 7.83 6.19
C MET A 182 -5.50 7.07 4.90
N SER A 183 -4.36 7.24 4.22
CA SER A 183 -4.05 6.50 3.01
C SER A 183 -3.99 4.99 3.26
N SER A 184 -3.43 4.55 4.40
CA SER A 184 -3.47 3.13 4.80
C SER A 184 -4.92 2.70 5.01
N ARG A 185 -5.74 3.49 5.71
CA ARG A 185 -7.15 3.15 5.88
C ARG A 185 -7.88 3.04 4.55
N GLU A 186 -7.69 3.98 3.63
CA GLU A 186 -8.35 3.99 2.32
C GLU A 186 -7.89 2.84 1.42
N PHE A 187 -6.60 2.57 1.39
CA PHE A 187 -6.03 1.49 0.58
C PHE A 187 -6.51 0.12 1.06
N PHE A 188 -6.63 -0.06 2.38
CA PHE A 188 -6.95 -1.35 3.00
C PHE A 188 -8.40 -1.50 3.50
N ASP A 189 -9.27 -0.50 3.36
CA ASP A 189 -10.71 -0.63 3.67
C ASP A 189 -11.40 -1.51 2.60
N CYS A 190 -11.11 -2.81 2.68
CA CYS A 190 -11.62 -3.88 1.83
C CYS A 190 -13.16 -3.95 1.84
N ARG A 191 -13.82 -3.31 2.81
CA ARG A 191 -15.27 -3.36 2.99
C ARG A 191 -16.04 -2.37 2.13
N LYS A 192 -15.42 -1.25 1.70
CA LYS A 192 -16.16 -0.15 1.04
C LYS A 192 -16.26 -0.25 -0.48
N LYS A 193 -15.40 -1.03 -1.13
CA LYS A 193 -15.35 -1.13 -2.61
C LYS A 193 -15.43 -2.57 -3.14
N GLU A 194 -15.81 -3.53 -2.29
CA GLU A 194 -16.17 -4.93 -2.67
C GLU A 194 -17.49 -5.01 -3.47
N ALA A 195 -18.06 -3.90 -3.94
CA ALA A 195 -19.25 -3.91 -4.79
C ALA A 195 -18.96 -4.34 -6.24
N PHE A 196 -17.72 -4.75 -6.56
CA PHE A 196 -17.25 -4.73 -7.92
C PHE A 196 -16.64 -6.06 -8.39
N CYS A 197 -17.53 -7.02 -8.66
CA CYS A 197 -17.29 -8.02 -9.69
C CYS A 197 -18.55 -8.05 -10.55
N PRO A 198 -18.52 -7.51 -11.79
CA PRO A 198 -19.63 -7.71 -12.70
C PRO A 198 -19.67 -9.20 -13.03
N GLU A 199 -20.59 -9.94 -12.40
CA GLU A 199 -20.82 -11.38 -12.67
C GLU A 199 -21.00 -11.66 -14.17
N LYS A 200 -21.33 -10.62 -14.97
CA LYS A 200 -21.47 -10.66 -16.43
C LYS A 200 -20.16 -10.72 -17.21
N ILE A 201 -19.02 -10.29 -16.65
CA ILE A 201 -17.73 -10.19 -17.36
C ILE A 201 -16.73 -11.24 -16.85
N ALA A 202 -16.92 -11.71 -15.61
CA ALA A 202 -16.04 -12.69 -14.99
C ALA A 202 -16.35 -14.12 -15.44
N LYS A 203 -15.33 -14.85 -15.91
CA LYS A 203 -15.42 -16.28 -16.22
C LYS A 203 -14.92 -17.11 -15.05
N ARG A 204 -15.59 -18.22 -14.71
CA ARG A 204 -15.15 -19.15 -13.66
C ARG A 204 -13.98 -19.99 -14.15
N LEU A 205 -12.89 -20.02 -13.38
CA LEU A 205 -11.73 -20.87 -13.65
C LEU A 205 -12.06 -22.34 -13.35
N VAL A 206 -11.86 -23.21 -14.34
CA VAL A 206 -12.06 -24.65 -14.22
C VAL A 206 -10.73 -25.30 -13.81
N ILE A 207 -10.68 -25.74 -12.56
CA ILE A 207 -9.52 -26.34 -11.89
C ILE A 207 -9.98 -27.49 -10.99
N ASP A 208 -9.09 -28.42 -10.69
CA ASP A 208 -9.33 -29.54 -9.79
C ASP A 208 -8.90 -29.21 -8.35
N ILE A 209 -9.42 -28.09 -7.82
CA ILE A 209 -9.13 -27.61 -6.46
C ILE A 209 -10.45 -27.18 -5.83
N PRO A 210 -10.70 -27.45 -4.52
CA PRO A 210 -12.00 -27.17 -3.88
C PRO A 210 -12.46 -25.71 -3.90
N MET A 211 -11.54 -24.76 -4.08
CA MET A 211 -11.84 -23.33 -4.06
C MET A 211 -12.24 -22.85 -5.45
N GLN A 212 -13.28 -22.02 -5.51
CA GLN A 212 -13.71 -21.39 -6.75
C GLN A 212 -12.95 -20.08 -7.00
N TRP A 213 -12.59 -19.85 -8.26
CA TRP A 213 -11.87 -18.65 -8.72
C TRP A 213 -12.52 -18.10 -9.98
N TRP A 214 -12.46 -16.79 -10.14
CA TRP A 214 -12.99 -16.07 -11.30
C TRP A 214 -11.89 -15.28 -11.98
N VAL A 215 -12.01 -15.06 -13.29
CA VAL A 215 -11.03 -14.32 -14.08
C VAL A 215 -11.76 -13.31 -14.96
N VAL A 216 -11.32 -12.07 -14.89
CA VAL A 216 -11.73 -10.96 -15.76
C VAL A 216 -10.56 -10.60 -16.64
N ASP A 217 -10.73 -10.67 -17.96
CA ASP A 217 -9.73 -10.22 -18.93
C ASP A 217 -10.00 -8.75 -19.30
N LEU A 218 -9.01 -7.91 -19.07
CA LEU A 218 -9.01 -6.49 -19.42
C LEU A 218 -8.53 -6.29 -20.87
N ASP A 219 -7.49 -7.02 -21.26
CA ASP A 219 -6.89 -6.93 -22.60
C ASP A 219 -5.83 -8.05 -22.82
N GLY A 220 -6.14 -9.00 -23.70
CA GLY A 220 -5.18 -10.01 -24.18
C GLY A 220 -4.70 -11.01 -23.12
N GLY A 221 -5.38 -11.10 -21.97
CA GLY A 221 -5.14 -12.07 -20.92
C GLY A 221 -5.63 -13.48 -21.25
N PHE A 222 -6.60 -13.63 -22.16
CA PHE A 222 -7.07 -14.91 -22.69
C PHE A 222 -6.52 -15.23 -24.10
N LYS A 223 -6.58 -16.51 -24.49
CA LYS A 223 -6.49 -16.93 -25.89
C LYS A 223 -7.68 -16.37 -26.68
N LYS A 224 -7.50 -16.18 -27.99
CA LYS A 224 -8.60 -15.76 -28.88
C LYS A 224 -9.68 -16.84 -28.93
N GLY A 225 -10.94 -16.45 -28.89
CA GLY A 225 -12.09 -17.36 -29.02
C GLY A 225 -12.59 -18.01 -27.72
N VAL A 226 -12.18 -17.50 -26.55
CA VAL A 226 -12.70 -17.97 -25.25
C VAL A 226 -14.12 -17.40 -25.02
N GLU A 227 -15.14 -18.20 -25.33
CA GLU A 227 -16.56 -17.86 -25.15
C GLU A 227 -17.16 -18.46 -23.86
N GLY A 228 -18.39 -18.06 -23.50
CA GLY A 228 -19.11 -18.59 -22.33
C GLY A 228 -18.66 -18.09 -20.95
N ASP A 229 -19.10 -18.77 -19.89
CA ASP A 229 -18.90 -18.33 -18.49
C ASP A 229 -17.75 -19.06 -17.77
N VAL A 230 -16.97 -19.85 -18.51
CA VAL A 230 -15.88 -20.67 -17.96
C VAL A 230 -14.59 -20.44 -18.73
N VAL A 231 -13.47 -20.62 -18.05
CA VAL A 231 -12.12 -20.54 -18.63
C VAL A 231 -11.23 -21.61 -18.00
N ARG A 232 -10.34 -22.23 -18.79
CA ARG A 232 -9.36 -23.19 -18.26
C ARG A 232 -7.99 -22.52 -18.12
N LEU A 233 -7.10 -23.08 -17.32
CA LEU A 233 -5.72 -22.57 -17.22
C LEU A 233 -5.00 -22.55 -18.57
N GLU A 234 -5.26 -23.55 -19.42
CA GLU A 234 -4.72 -23.62 -20.78
C GLU A 234 -5.18 -22.47 -21.69
N ASP A 235 -6.27 -21.78 -21.35
CA ASP A 235 -6.79 -20.63 -22.10
C ASP A 235 -6.18 -19.30 -21.66
N ILE A 236 -5.41 -19.28 -20.57
CA ILE A 236 -4.79 -18.08 -20.02
C ILE A 236 -3.47 -17.78 -20.75
N ARG A 237 -3.28 -16.51 -21.08
CA ARG A 237 -2.10 -15.94 -21.76
C ARG A 237 -1.35 -14.92 -20.91
N SER A 238 -1.91 -14.49 -19.78
CA SER A 238 -1.27 -13.59 -18.83
C SER A 238 -0.11 -14.29 -18.14
N ALA A 239 1.12 -13.90 -18.48
CA ALA A 239 2.33 -14.40 -17.82
C ALA A 239 2.28 -14.22 -16.29
N PRO A 240 1.97 -13.02 -15.74
CA PRO A 240 1.95 -12.84 -14.30
C PRO A 240 0.85 -13.66 -13.60
N MET A 241 -0.32 -13.87 -14.20
CA MET A 241 -1.35 -14.74 -13.60
C MET A 241 -0.87 -16.19 -13.51
N LEU A 242 -0.28 -16.72 -14.58
CA LEU A 242 0.22 -18.10 -14.62
C LEU A 242 1.34 -18.30 -13.60
N THR A 243 2.30 -17.38 -13.53
CA THR A 243 3.39 -17.41 -12.55
C THR A 243 2.89 -17.34 -11.11
N LEU A 244 1.90 -16.47 -10.83
CA LEU A 244 1.26 -16.41 -9.53
C LEU A 244 0.54 -17.73 -9.19
N TRP A 245 -0.15 -18.32 -10.17
CA TRP A 245 -0.87 -19.58 -10.03
C TRP A 245 0.07 -20.78 -9.76
N GLU A 246 1.25 -20.80 -10.38
CA GLU A 246 2.30 -21.78 -10.07
C GLU A 246 2.66 -21.73 -8.58
N GLY A 247 2.84 -20.53 -8.01
CA GLY A 247 3.07 -20.35 -6.58
C GLY A 247 1.94 -20.82 -5.68
N ILE A 248 0.69 -20.49 -6.05
CA ILE A 248 -0.53 -20.89 -5.34
C ILE A 248 -0.63 -22.43 -5.24
N THR A 249 -0.22 -23.13 -6.30
CA THR A 249 -0.43 -24.58 -6.43
C THR A 249 0.83 -25.41 -6.19
N ALA A 250 2.00 -24.80 -6.02
CA ALA A 250 3.29 -25.47 -5.89
C ALA A 250 3.32 -26.51 -4.75
N VAL A 251 2.69 -26.19 -3.62
CA VAL A 251 2.60 -27.07 -2.45
C VAL A 251 1.14 -27.23 -2.05
N PRO A 252 0.60 -28.46 -2.00
CA PRO A 252 -0.76 -28.71 -1.54
C PRO A 252 -0.96 -28.16 -0.13
N TRP A 253 -1.94 -27.29 0.03
CA TRP A 253 -2.26 -26.73 1.33
C TRP A 253 -2.80 -27.80 2.28
N LYS A 254 -2.28 -27.84 3.50
CA LYS A 254 -2.76 -28.69 4.60
C LYS A 254 -3.21 -27.81 5.75
N SER A 255 -4.35 -28.13 6.35
CA SER A 255 -4.83 -27.42 7.53
C SER A 255 -3.79 -27.52 8.65
N PRO A 256 -3.50 -26.42 9.37
CA PRO A 256 -2.81 -26.50 10.65
C PRO A 256 -3.57 -27.41 11.61
N PRO A 257 -2.89 -28.12 12.52
CA PRO A 257 -3.55 -28.95 13.53
C PRO A 257 -4.29 -28.04 14.51
N ILE A 258 -5.60 -27.93 14.35
CA ILE A 258 -6.52 -27.23 15.25
C ILE A 258 -7.37 -28.31 15.93
N ASP A 259 -7.69 -28.16 17.22
CA ASP A 259 -8.56 -29.11 17.93
C ASP A 259 -9.98 -29.05 17.33
N THR A 260 -10.37 -30.06 16.55
CA THR A 260 -11.47 -30.01 15.56
C THR A 260 -12.85 -30.40 16.10
N LYS A 261 -13.11 -30.35 17.41
CA LYS A 261 -14.42 -30.76 17.96
C LYS A 261 -15.39 -29.58 18.10
N GLY A 262 -16.55 -29.68 17.43
CA GLY A 262 -17.72 -28.81 17.65
C GLY A 262 -17.92 -27.68 16.62
N PHE A 263 -18.64 -26.61 17.02
CA PHE A 263 -19.03 -25.45 16.20
C PHE A 263 -17.86 -24.78 15.45
N LEU A 264 -16.63 -24.93 15.95
CA LEU A 264 -15.40 -24.50 15.28
C LEU A 264 -15.23 -25.13 13.89
N SER A 265 -15.68 -26.38 13.67
CA SER A 265 -15.60 -27.07 12.37
C SER A 265 -16.49 -26.44 11.31
N VAL A 266 -17.66 -25.90 11.71
CA VAL A 266 -18.59 -25.20 10.81
C VAL A 266 -18.04 -23.82 10.44
N VAL A 267 -17.50 -23.08 11.42
CA VAL A 267 -16.79 -21.81 11.16
C VAL A 267 -15.56 -22.04 10.28
N PHE A 268 -14.83 -23.12 10.52
CA PHE A 268 -13.66 -23.52 9.74
C PHE A 268 -14.02 -23.88 8.29
N SER A 269 -15.05 -24.70 8.09
CA SER A 269 -15.58 -25.03 6.75
C SER A 269 -16.06 -23.78 6.03
N ALA A 270 -16.66 -22.82 6.75
CA ALA A 270 -17.04 -21.51 6.21
C ALA A 270 -15.84 -20.60 5.85
N THR A 271 -14.62 -20.91 6.30
CA THR A 271 -13.40 -20.24 5.79
C THR A 271 -12.94 -20.80 4.44
N MET A 272 -13.35 -22.02 4.11
CA MET A 272 -13.05 -22.70 2.84
C MET A 272 -14.17 -22.52 1.80
N ASP A 273 -15.43 -22.52 2.26
CA ASP A 273 -16.62 -22.32 1.43
C ASP A 273 -17.72 -21.58 2.21
N ARG A 274 -17.89 -20.28 1.94
CA ARG A 274 -18.92 -19.44 2.58
C ARG A 274 -20.34 -19.72 2.09
N SER A 275 -20.55 -20.54 1.06
CA SER A 275 -21.90 -21.02 0.70
C SER A 275 -22.52 -21.84 1.85
N LEU A 276 -21.70 -22.32 2.78
CA LEU A 276 -22.09 -23.06 3.98
C LEU A 276 -22.53 -22.15 5.15
N VAL A 277 -22.47 -20.81 5.03
CA VAL A 277 -22.92 -19.89 6.10
C VAL A 277 -24.44 -19.65 5.99
N PRO A 278 -25.25 -20.06 6.99
CA PRO A 278 -26.70 -19.87 6.95
C PRO A 278 -27.08 -18.37 6.85
N GLY A 279 -27.94 -18.03 5.88
CA GLY A 279 -28.49 -16.68 5.72
C GLY A 279 -27.67 -15.70 4.87
N MET A 280 -26.47 -16.08 4.41
CA MET A 280 -25.69 -15.24 3.50
C MET A 280 -26.18 -15.45 2.05
N ARG A 281 -26.73 -14.40 1.40
CA ARG A 281 -27.12 -14.51 -0.02
C ARG A 281 -25.85 -14.72 -0.87
N PRO A 282 -25.85 -15.65 -1.86
CA PRO A 282 -24.70 -15.90 -2.75
C PRO A 282 -24.17 -14.64 -3.45
N ARG A 283 -25.07 -13.65 -3.64
CA ARG A 283 -24.87 -12.40 -4.37
C ARG A 283 -23.99 -11.36 -3.67
N TYR A 284 -23.66 -11.56 -2.38
CA TYR A 284 -22.78 -10.67 -1.59
C TYR A 284 -21.47 -11.35 -1.16
N ALA A 285 -21.21 -12.57 -1.65
CA ALA A 285 -20.00 -13.32 -1.37
C ALA A 285 -18.98 -13.03 -2.49
N VAL A 286 -18.21 -11.94 -2.41
CA VAL A 286 -17.12 -11.73 -3.37
C VAL A 286 -16.06 -12.80 -3.15
N ARG A 287 -15.78 -13.47 -4.26
CA ARG A 287 -15.02 -14.69 -4.42
C ARG A 287 -13.58 -14.39 -4.78
N ASN A 288 -12.66 -15.33 -4.63
CA ASN A 288 -11.29 -15.15 -5.12
C ASN A 288 -11.34 -14.85 -6.63
N TYR A 289 -10.81 -13.71 -7.06
CA TYR A 289 -10.87 -13.30 -8.47
C TYR A 289 -9.55 -12.72 -8.95
N PHE A 290 -9.28 -12.96 -10.23
CA PHE A 290 -8.20 -12.37 -10.98
C PHE A 290 -8.75 -11.33 -11.95
N ILE A 291 -8.03 -10.22 -12.08
CA ILE A 291 -8.19 -9.23 -13.15
C ILE A 291 -6.86 -9.22 -13.90
N ILE A 292 -6.89 -9.54 -15.19
CA ILE A 292 -5.66 -9.81 -15.95
C ILE A 292 -5.61 -9.04 -17.26
N SER A 293 -4.39 -8.78 -17.74
CA SER A 293 -4.09 -8.49 -19.12
C SER A 293 -2.94 -9.39 -19.57
N ARG A 294 -2.42 -9.20 -20.79
CA ARG A 294 -1.24 -9.92 -21.28
C ARG A 294 -0.04 -9.87 -20.31
N SER A 295 0.17 -8.73 -19.65
CA SER A 295 1.34 -8.49 -18.78
C SER A 295 1.01 -7.88 -17.43
N PHE A 296 -0.27 -7.90 -17.04
CA PHE A 296 -0.75 -7.48 -15.72
C PHE A 296 -1.60 -8.58 -15.08
N CYS A 297 -1.52 -8.69 -13.75
CA CYS A 297 -2.40 -9.53 -12.95
C CYS A 297 -2.66 -8.84 -11.61
N HIS A 298 -3.94 -8.68 -11.25
CA HIS A 298 -4.38 -8.41 -9.90
C HIS A 298 -5.18 -9.61 -9.38
N LEU A 299 -4.78 -10.14 -8.23
CA LEU A 299 -5.54 -11.11 -7.47
C LEU A 299 -6.17 -10.40 -6.27
N SER A 300 -7.47 -10.58 -6.09
CA SER A 300 -8.15 -10.35 -4.82
C SER A 300 -8.59 -11.69 -4.25
N SER A 301 -8.10 -12.00 -3.06
CA SER A 301 -8.32 -13.29 -2.42
C SER A 301 -8.88 -13.11 -1.02
N ARG A 302 -9.94 -13.86 -0.71
CA ARG A 302 -10.65 -13.80 0.57
C ARG A 302 -10.96 -15.20 1.08
N PHE A 303 -10.29 -15.59 2.16
CA PHE A 303 -10.48 -16.87 2.84
C PHE A 303 -11.01 -16.65 4.25
N GLY A 304 -12.33 -16.74 4.43
CA GLY A 304 -12.98 -16.49 5.72
C GLY A 304 -12.82 -15.03 6.17
N PHE A 305 -11.94 -14.80 7.16
CA PHE A 305 -11.61 -13.48 7.71
C PHE A 305 -10.26 -12.94 7.24
N HIS A 306 -9.61 -13.65 6.31
CA HIS A 306 -8.30 -13.29 5.77
C HIS A 306 -8.47 -12.70 4.38
N PHE A 307 -7.79 -11.59 4.15
CA PHE A 307 -7.86 -10.82 2.92
C PHE A 307 -6.43 -10.64 2.44
N SER A 308 -6.22 -10.91 1.16
CA SER A 308 -4.93 -10.70 0.52
C SER A 308 -5.14 -10.22 -0.90
N THR A 309 -4.28 -9.31 -1.35
CA THR A 309 -4.21 -8.87 -2.73
C THR A 309 -2.79 -9.03 -3.24
N VAL A 310 -2.66 -9.39 -4.52
CA VAL A 310 -1.38 -9.43 -5.24
C VAL A 310 -1.56 -8.66 -6.52
N GLU A 311 -0.63 -7.78 -6.84
CA GLU A 311 -0.52 -7.17 -8.15
C GLU A 311 0.85 -7.44 -8.75
N ALA A 312 0.87 -7.71 -10.04
CA ALA A 312 2.08 -7.90 -10.82
C ALA A 312 1.92 -7.22 -12.17
N SER A 313 2.90 -6.41 -12.53
CA SER A 313 2.98 -5.73 -13.81
C SER A 313 4.35 -5.97 -14.42
N PHE A 314 4.38 -6.51 -15.64
CA PHE A 314 5.59 -6.69 -16.44
C PHE A 314 5.50 -5.76 -17.66
N GLY A 315 6.25 -4.66 -17.62
CA GLY A 315 6.39 -3.69 -18.69
C GLY A 315 7.49 -4.05 -19.69
N GLN A 316 7.73 -3.15 -20.64
CA GLN A 316 8.80 -3.33 -21.64
C GLN A 316 10.19 -3.09 -21.07
N LYS A 317 10.29 -2.26 -20.02
CA LYS A 317 11.53 -1.93 -19.31
C LYS A 317 11.44 -2.43 -17.88
N SER A 318 12.59 -2.78 -17.31
CA SER A 318 12.67 -3.21 -15.90
C SER A 318 12.13 -2.17 -14.91
N GLU A 319 12.23 -0.89 -15.23
CA GLU A 319 11.72 0.24 -14.42
C GLU A 319 10.20 0.23 -14.28
N ASP A 320 9.49 -0.30 -15.28
CA ASP A 320 8.02 -0.38 -15.29
C ASP A 320 7.52 -1.63 -14.55
N ASN A 321 8.42 -2.56 -14.23
CA ASN A 321 8.07 -3.81 -13.60
C ASN A 321 7.89 -3.65 -12.10
N TYR A 322 6.78 -4.16 -11.56
CA TYR A 322 6.56 -4.17 -10.13
C TYR A 322 5.72 -5.36 -9.67
N LEU A 323 5.90 -5.70 -8.39
CA LEU A 323 5.06 -6.59 -7.60
C LEU A 323 4.57 -5.81 -6.38
N CYS A 324 3.30 -6.00 -6.04
CA CYS A 324 2.69 -5.46 -4.83
C CYS A 324 1.92 -6.57 -4.13
N PHE A 325 2.07 -6.66 -2.82
CA PHE A 325 1.35 -7.60 -1.99
C PHE A 325 0.75 -6.88 -0.79
N SER A 326 -0.49 -7.26 -0.48
CA SER A 326 -1.18 -6.76 0.69
C SER A 326 -1.87 -7.92 1.40
N PHE A 327 -1.80 -7.93 2.72
CA PHE A 327 -2.42 -8.95 3.57
C PHE A 327 -2.99 -8.31 4.83
N ASN A 328 -4.21 -8.69 5.20
CA ASN A 328 -4.84 -8.25 6.46
C ASN A 328 -5.92 -9.24 6.90
N GLY A 329 -6.27 -9.19 8.18
CA GLY A 329 -7.43 -9.87 8.76
C GLY A 329 -7.04 -11.11 9.54
N GLY A 330 -8.06 -11.82 10.03
CA GLY A 330 -7.90 -13.04 10.81
C GLY A 330 -9.01 -13.29 11.81
N GLY A 331 -9.05 -14.53 12.31
CA GLY A 331 -10.01 -14.96 13.31
C GLY A 331 -9.46 -14.97 14.74
N ALA A 332 -8.15 -14.78 14.92
CA ALA A 332 -7.49 -14.81 16.22
C ALA A 332 -7.42 -13.44 16.91
N ASP A 333 -6.90 -13.43 18.14
CA ASP A 333 -6.60 -12.20 18.89
C ASP A 333 -5.51 -11.34 18.24
N HIS A 334 -5.43 -10.07 18.64
CA HIS A 334 -4.51 -9.08 18.06
C HIS A 334 -3.04 -9.52 18.11
N VAL A 335 -2.60 -10.17 19.20
CA VAL A 335 -1.20 -10.62 19.37
C VAL A 335 -0.86 -11.69 18.32
N ARG A 336 -1.76 -12.65 18.11
CA ARG A 336 -1.57 -13.71 17.13
C ARG A 336 -1.62 -13.21 15.69
N LYS A 337 -2.49 -12.25 15.39
CA LYS A 337 -2.53 -11.62 14.07
C LYS A 337 -1.27 -10.80 13.78
N ALA A 338 -0.79 -10.02 14.75
CA ALA A 338 0.48 -9.29 14.65
C ALA A 338 1.67 -10.23 14.40
N ARG A 339 1.75 -11.36 15.12
CA ARG A 339 2.78 -12.38 14.86
C ARG A 339 2.73 -12.99 13.46
N ARG A 340 1.55 -13.12 12.86
CA ARG A 340 1.45 -13.54 11.46
C ARG A 340 1.98 -12.45 10.52
N ALA A 341 1.67 -11.19 10.80
CA ALA A 341 2.21 -10.08 10.02
C ALA A 341 3.74 -10.06 10.09
N ASP A 342 4.32 -10.26 11.29
CA ASP A 342 5.77 -10.41 11.49
C ASP A 342 6.35 -11.59 10.70
N LEU A 343 5.69 -12.76 10.73
CA LEU A 343 6.10 -13.93 9.96
C LEU A 343 6.18 -13.62 8.46
N ILE A 344 5.15 -12.99 7.91
CA ILE A 344 5.07 -12.62 6.50
C ILE A 344 6.18 -11.61 6.17
N LYS A 345 6.38 -10.61 7.02
CA LYS A 345 7.44 -9.62 6.88
C LYS A 345 8.81 -10.27 6.79
N ILE A 346 9.16 -11.13 7.76
CA ILE A 346 10.46 -11.82 7.80
C ILE A 346 10.72 -12.61 6.51
N ILE A 347 9.69 -13.25 5.95
CA ILE A 347 9.82 -14.00 4.70
C ILE A 347 10.01 -13.05 3.52
N LEU A 348 9.17 -12.02 3.38
CA LEU A 348 9.20 -11.12 2.23
C LEU A 348 10.49 -10.28 2.18
N GLU A 349 11.00 -9.83 3.32
CA GLU A 349 12.28 -9.09 3.39
C GLU A 349 13.47 -9.95 2.94
N LYS A 350 13.42 -11.28 3.10
CA LYS A 350 14.44 -12.20 2.55
C LYS A 350 14.44 -12.29 1.02
N PHE A 351 13.36 -11.86 0.38
CA PHE A 351 13.19 -11.86 -1.08
C PHE A 351 13.14 -10.44 -1.65
N ASP A 352 13.80 -9.51 -0.96
CA ASP A 352 14.09 -8.13 -1.39
C ASP A 352 12.87 -7.21 -1.47
N PHE A 353 11.72 -7.67 -0.99
CA PHE A 353 10.56 -6.80 -0.87
C PHE A 353 10.84 -5.73 0.17
N TRP A 354 10.50 -4.50 -0.18
CA TRP A 354 10.26 -3.47 0.81
C TRP A 354 8.92 -3.78 1.50
N VAL A 355 8.94 -3.95 2.83
CA VAL A 355 7.76 -4.36 3.60
C VAL A 355 7.44 -3.36 4.69
N GLU A 356 6.17 -3.03 4.80
CA GLU A 356 5.61 -2.22 5.85
C GLU A 356 4.53 -2.99 6.61
N VAL A 357 4.59 -2.94 7.94
CA VAL A 357 3.62 -3.60 8.81
C VAL A 357 2.99 -2.58 9.74
N LYS A 358 1.66 -2.60 9.80
CA LYS A 358 0.87 -1.79 10.72
C LYS A 358 -0.19 -2.67 11.38
N ASP A 359 -0.07 -2.91 12.68
CA ASP A 359 -0.89 -3.89 13.39
C ASP A 359 -0.80 -5.30 12.74
N ASP A 360 -1.87 -5.78 12.10
CA ASP A 360 -1.92 -7.04 11.36
C ASP A 360 -1.94 -6.88 9.83
N LEU A 361 -1.80 -5.64 9.36
CA LEU A 361 -1.74 -5.29 7.96
C LEU A 361 -0.29 -5.35 7.50
N VAL A 362 -0.06 -6.09 6.41
CA VAL A 362 1.21 -6.16 5.70
C VAL A 362 1.03 -5.53 4.33
N PHE A 363 1.92 -4.63 3.98
CA PHE A 363 2.12 -4.12 2.63
C PHE A 363 3.52 -4.46 2.17
N ALA A 364 3.69 -4.96 0.97
CA ALA A 364 5.00 -5.25 0.41
C ALA A 364 5.09 -4.85 -1.05
N TRP A 365 6.27 -4.36 -1.44
CA TRP A 365 6.52 -3.88 -2.79
C TRP A 365 7.92 -4.27 -3.29
N LEU A 366 8.01 -4.61 -4.56
CA LEU A 366 9.27 -4.84 -5.28
C LEU A 366 9.16 -4.28 -6.70
N GLU A 367 10.14 -3.51 -7.19
CA GLU A 367 10.11 -2.95 -8.55
C GLU A 367 11.50 -2.73 -9.14
N GLY A 368 11.57 -2.38 -10.43
CA GLY A 368 12.83 -2.00 -11.06
C GLY A 368 13.71 -3.19 -11.43
N HIS A 369 13.19 -4.41 -11.32
CA HIS A 369 13.90 -5.64 -11.62
C HIS A 369 13.47 -6.26 -12.96
N LYS A 370 14.33 -7.12 -13.50
CA LYS A 370 14.02 -7.91 -14.69
C LYS A 370 12.88 -8.88 -14.41
N GLU A 371 12.11 -9.22 -15.44
CA GLU A 371 10.93 -10.08 -15.35
C GLU A 371 11.24 -11.44 -14.71
N ASN A 372 12.30 -12.13 -15.16
CA ASN A 372 12.70 -13.43 -14.61
C ASN A 372 12.94 -13.41 -13.09
N TYR A 373 13.50 -12.33 -12.57
CA TYR A 373 13.72 -12.15 -11.14
C TYR A 373 12.40 -11.97 -10.39
N LEU A 374 11.49 -11.18 -10.95
CA LEU A 374 10.17 -10.96 -10.36
C LEU A 374 9.27 -12.19 -10.48
N GLU A 375 9.43 -13.04 -11.49
CA GLU A 375 8.66 -14.27 -11.64
C GLU A 375 8.85 -15.20 -10.43
N ASP A 376 10.10 -15.40 -10.01
CA ASP A 376 10.42 -16.20 -8.81
C ASP A 376 9.78 -15.60 -7.56
N ARG A 377 9.83 -14.27 -7.39
CA ARG A 377 9.17 -13.58 -6.27
C ARG A 377 7.65 -13.65 -6.33
N LEU A 378 7.07 -13.63 -7.53
CA LEU A 378 5.63 -13.73 -7.72
C LEU A 378 5.10 -15.13 -7.34
N LYS A 379 5.87 -16.19 -7.60
CA LYS A 379 5.57 -17.54 -7.10
C LYS A 379 5.55 -17.58 -5.57
N ILE A 380 6.48 -16.88 -4.92
CA ILE A 380 6.52 -16.77 -3.45
C ILE A 380 5.25 -16.10 -2.93
N LEU A 381 4.82 -15.00 -3.55
CA LEU A 381 3.55 -14.34 -3.18
C LEU A 381 2.35 -15.28 -3.32
N GLY A 382 2.27 -16.06 -4.40
CA GLY A 382 1.23 -17.06 -4.60
C GLY A 382 1.19 -18.11 -3.49
N HIS A 383 2.36 -18.59 -3.08
CA HIS A 383 2.47 -19.53 -1.97
C HIS A 383 2.02 -18.90 -0.65
N LEU A 384 2.41 -17.66 -0.36
CA LEU A 384 2.03 -16.96 0.86
C LEU A 384 0.52 -16.70 0.96
N VAL A 385 -0.15 -16.34 -0.14
CA VAL A 385 -1.62 -16.19 -0.20
C VAL A 385 -2.33 -17.46 0.29
N MET A 386 -1.79 -18.62 -0.08
CA MET A 386 -2.36 -19.92 0.26
C MET A 386 -2.02 -20.37 1.68
N HIS A 387 -0.75 -20.28 2.07
CA HIS A 387 -0.24 -20.96 3.26
C HIS A 387 -0.29 -20.12 4.55
N THR A 388 -0.55 -18.81 4.45
CA THR A 388 -0.63 -17.92 5.64
C THR A 388 -2.05 -17.72 6.18
N ARG A 389 -3.08 -18.15 5.43
CA ARG A 389 -4.51 -17.90 5.68
C ARG A 389 -5.07 -18.39 7.02
N GLN A 390 -4.38 -19.24 7.77
CA GLN A 390 -4.90 -19.79 9.05
C GLN A 390 -3.79 -19.87 10.11
N LEU A 391 -2.61 -19.30 9.81
CA LEU A 391 -1.48 -19.39 10.71
C LEU A 391 -1.70 -18.60 12.01
N ASP A 392 -2.50 -17.53 12.00
CA ASP A 392 -2.83 -16.80 13.24
C ASP A 392 -3.39 -17.71 14.33
N MET A 393 -4.18 -18.73 13.97
CA MET A 393 -4.77 -19.64 14.93
C MET A 393 -3.72 -20.42 15.74
N VAL A 394 -2.51 -20.60 15.19
CA VAL A 394 -1.45 -21.47 15.74
C VAL A 394 -0.16 -20.72 16.14
N LEU A 395 -0.07 -19.41 15.92
CA LEU A 395 1.12 -18.58 16.24
C LEU A 395 1.12 -18.08 17.70
N SER A 396 1.15 -19.02 18.64
CA SER A 396 1.05 -18.73 20.09
C SER A 396 2.32 -18.19 20.74
N SER A 397 3.47 -18.24 20.07
CA SER A 397 4.77 -17.75 20.60
C SER A 397 5.74 -17.39 19.48
N ASN A 398 6.80 -16.64 19.80
CA ASN A 398 7.85 -16.30 18.82
C ASN A 398 8.62 -17.54 18.33
N ALA A 399 8.76 -18.58 19.17
CA ALA A 399 9.33 -19.85 18.74
C ALA A 399 8.49 -20.53 17.65
N ARG A 400 7.15 -20.44 17.74
CA ARG A 400 6.24 -20.92 16.68
C ARG A 400 6.41 -20.10 15.40
N VAL A 401 6.54 -18.77 15.52
CA VAL A 401 6.79 -17.88 14.37
C VAL A 401 8.04 -18.32 13.63
N ASN A 402 9.17 -18.46 14.33
CA ASN A 402 10.45 -18.86 13.71
C ASN A 402 10.34 -20.23 13.04
N TRP A 403 9.69 -21.20 13.68
CA TRP A 403 9.48 -22.52 13.10
C TRP A 403 8.68 -22.47 11.79
N TYR A 404 7.58 -21.70 11.74
CA TYR A 404 6.79 -21.55 10.53
C TYR A 404 7.52 -20.74 9.45
N VAL A 405 8.37 -19.77 9.82
CA VAL A 405 9.27 -19.09 8.86
C VAL A 405 10.18 -20.10 8.18
N GLU A 406 10.88 -20.94 8.96
CA GLU A 406 11.79 -21.96 8.43
C GLU A 406 11.05 -22.98 7.54
N GLU A 407 9.89 -23.47 7.99
CA GLU A 407 9.09 -24.43 7.22
C GLU A 407 8.59 -23.81 5.91
N THR A 408 8.15 -22.55 5.93
CA THR A 408 7.70 -21.85 4.71
C THR A 408 8.87 -21.63 3.75
N LEU A 409 10.05 -21.22 4.25
CA LEU A 409 11.24 -21.06 3.41
C LEU A 409 11.70 -22.38 2.79
N LYS A 410 11.62 -23.48 3.55
CA LYS A 410 11.89 -24.82 3.03
C LYS A 410 10.91 -25.20 1.92
N GLN A 411 9.63 -24.92 2.09
CA GLN A 411 8.63 -25.15 1.04
C GLN A 411 8.92 -24.30 -0.20
N ILE A 412 9.22 -23.01 -0.04
CA ILE A 412 9.59 -22.11 -1.13
C ILE A 412 10.79 -22.65 -1.91
N SER A 413 11.82 -23.14 -1.22
CA SER A 413 13.03 -23.70 -1.85
C SER A 413 12.78 -24.93 -2.72
N SER A 414 11.61 -25.57 -2.62
CA SER A 414 11.25 -26.72 -3.45
C SER A 414 10.76 -26.35 -4.85
N PHE A 415 10.38 -25.09 -5.10
CA PHE A 415 9.84 -24.64 -6.39
C PHE A 415 10.37 -23.28 -6.87
N VAL A 416 11.16 -22.57 -6.05
CA VAL A 416 11.90 -21.37 -6.43
C VAL A 416 13.37 -21.56 -6.08
N ASN A 417 14.26 -21.19 -7.00
CA ASN A 417 15.69 -21.15 -6.72
C ASN A 417 15.99 -19.96 -5.81
N ILE A 418 16.31 -20.25 -4.55
CA ILE A 418 16.72 -19.23 -3.58
C ILE A 418 18.22 -18.93 -3.82
N PRO A 419 18.62 -17.66 -3.98
CA PRO A 419 20.02 -17.27 -4.12
C PRO A 419 20.91 -17.64 -2.95
#